data_AF-A0A374BKC4-F1
#
_entry.id   AF-A0A374BKC4-F1
#
_cell.length_a   1.000
_cell.length_b   1.000
_cell.length_c   1.000
_cell.angle_alpha   90.00
_cell.angle_beta   90.00
_cell.angle_gamma   90.00
#
_symmetry.space_group_name_H-M   'P 1'
#
loop_
_entity.id
_entity.type
_entity.pdbx_description
1 polymer ?
#
loop_
_entity_poly.entity_id
_entity_poly.type
_entity_poly.pdbx_seq_one_letter_code
_entity_poly.pdbx_strand_id
1 'polypeptide(L)'
;MPKGQPNKRYTPEFKIKVVETMHREKLSYRETARQFDIPNSRVTAWERIYIEEGAEGLYAERRGRKSTGRPPKIKKEEDLIAEVQRLRAENAYLKKLNALVAERVQQEKKQKSLDAEQYALKEILIFMEKADSDRRVSLASAIMDCRKARIHLSFCAKN
;
A
#
# COMPACT_ATOMS: atom_id res chain seq x y z
N MET A 1 48.97 -51.31 12.78
CA MET A 1 48.35 -50.01 13.13
C MET A 1 47.16 -50.25 14.04
N PRO A 2 47.06 -49.62 15.22
CA PRO A 2 45.87 -49.75 16.05
C PRO A 2 44.67 -49.12 15.32
N LYS A 3 43.55 -49.84 15.31
CA LYS A 3 42.31 -49.38 14.67
C LYS A 3 41.77 -48.17 15.45
N GLY A 4 41.44 -47.08 14.75
CA GLY A 4 40.96 -45.83 15.34
C GLY A 4 39.67 -46.02 16.16
N GLN A 5 39.50 -45.18 17.19
CA GLN A 5 38.33 -45.22 18.08
C GLN A 5 37.01 -45.10 17.30
N PRO A 6 35.95 -45.85 17.68
CA PRO A 6 34.65 -45.73 17.03
C PRO A 6 34.06 -44.33 17.29
N ASN A 7 33.64 -43.65 16.22
CA ASN A 7 33.01 -42.35 16.32
C ASN A 7 31.74 -42.39 17.19
N LYS A 8 31.69 -41.55 18.23
CA LYS A 8 30.50 -41.29 19.07
C LYS A 8 29.33 -40.84 18.18
N ARG A 9 28.19 -41.54 18.29
CA ARG A 9 26.95 -41.25 17.57
C ARG A 9 26.04 -40.38 18.46
N TYR A 10 25.39 -39.41 17.86
CA TYR A 10 24.45 -38.51 18.53
C TYR A 10 23.10 -38.60 17.83
N THR A 11 22.03 -38.72 18.60
CA THR A 11 20.67 -38.73 18.04
C THR A 11 20.30 -37.33 17.53
N PRO A 12 19.45 -37.20 16.50
CA PRO A 12 19.02 -35.90 15.99
C PRO A 12 18.44 -34.97 17.07
N GLU A 13 17.66 -35.52 18.00
CA GLU A 13 17.01 -34.79 19.09
C GLU A 13 18.05 -34.17 20.02
N PHE A 14 19.12 -34.92 20.31
CA PHE A 14 20.23 -34.41 21.10
C PHE A 14 20.95 -33.26 20.39
N LYS A 15 21.19 -33.36 19.08
CA LYS A 15 21.84 -32.28 18.30
C LYS A 15 21.01 -31.00 18.34
N ILE A 16 19.69 -31.12 18.16
CA ILE A 16 18.75 -29.99 18.20
C ILE A 16 18.79 -29.35 19.58
N LYS A 17 18.66 -30.15 20.65
CA LYS A 17 18.72 -29.66 22.03
C LYS A 17 19.99 -28.85 22.31
N VAL A 18 21.14 -29.33 21.83
CA VAL A 18 22.44 -28.64 22.00
C VAL A 18 22.42 -27.27 21.32
N VAL A 19 22.00 -27.19 20.05
CA VAL A 19 21.99 -25.94 19.27
C VAL A 19 20.96 -24.96 19.81
N GLU A 20 19.75 -25.42 20.14
CA GLU A 20 18.71 -24.56 20.73
C GLU A 20 19.12 -24.01 22.09
N THR A 21 19.77 -24.85 22.93
CA THR A 21 20.27 -24.40 24.24
C THR A 21 21.36 -23.36 24.07
N MET A 22 22.28 -23.55 23.13
CA MET A 22 23.30 -22.56 22.80
C MET A 22 22.71 -21.22 22.38
N HIS A 23 21.69 -21.20 21.51
CA HIS A 23 21.03 -19.95 21.10
C HIS A 23 20.20 -19.31 22.21
N ARG A 24 19.48 -20.12 23.01
CA ARG A 24 18.65 -19.64 24.12
C ARG A 24 19.49 -19.01 25.22
N GLU A 25 20.59 -19.65 25.58
CA GLU A 25 21.48 -19.22 26.66
C GLU A 25 22.63 -18.31 26.15
N LYS A 26 22.69 -18.07 24.83
CA LYS A 26 23.71 -17.25 24.15
C LYS A 26 25.15 -17.68 24.48
N LEU A 27 25.36 -18.99 24.54
CA LEU A 27 26.65 -19.59 24.90
C LEU A 27 27.59 -19.59 23.69
N SER A 28 28.89 -19.42 23.96
CA SER A 28 29.91 -19.66 22.94
C SER A 28 30.04 -21.15 22.64
N TYR A 29 30.59 -21.49 21.48
CA TYR A 29 30.77 -22.90 21.09
C TYR A 29 31.60 -23.70 22.11
N ARG A 30 32.60 -23.07 22.75
CA ARG A 30 33.44 -23.72 23.77
C ARG A 30 32.67 -23.99 25.05
N GLU A 31 31.77 -23.11 25.44
CA GLU A 31 30.92 -23.27 26.63
C GLU A 31 29.89 -24.37 26.40
N THR A 32 29.20 -24.34 25.26
CA THR A 32 28.27 -25.40 24.84
C THR A 32 28.96 -26.76 24.76
N ALA A 33 30.15 -26.81 24.15
CA ALA A 33 30.95 -28.03 24.07
C ALA A 33 31.28 -28.61 25.46
N ARG A 34 31.63 -27.76 26.42
CA ARG A 34 31.90 -28.16 27.81
C ARG A 34 30.65 -28.62 28.54
N GLN A 35 29.53 -27.92 28.37
CA GLN A 35 28.26 -28.24 29.03
C GLN A 35 27.71 -29.60 28.61
N PHE A 36 27.87 -29.97 27.33
CA PHE A 36 27.35 -31.21 26.77
C PHE A 36 28.40 -32.32 26.60
N ASP A 37 29.64 -32.11 27.04
CA ASP A 37 30.78 -33.02 26.86
C ASP A 37 30.94 -33.52 25.42
N ILE A 38 30.97 -32.56 24.49
CA ILE A 38 31.11 -32.82 23.05
C ILE A 38 32.23 -31.98 22.44
N PRO A 39 32.84 -32.43 21.32
CA PRO A 39 33.85 -31.64 20.64
C PRO A 39 33.25 -30.33 20.09
N ASN A 40 33.98 -29.24 20.25
CA ASN A 40 33.63 -27.92 19.71
C ASN A 40 33.29 -27.96 18.20
N SER A 41 34.04 -28.74 17.43
CA SER A 41 33.82 -28.93 15.98
C SER A 41 32.46 -29.56 15.63
N ARG A 42 31.83 -30.29 16.56
CA ARG A 42 30.48 -30.85 16.36
C ARG A 42 29.41 -29.78 16.55
N VAL A 43 29.58 -28.92 17.55
CA VAL A 43 28.65 -27.81 17.82
C VAL A 43 28.60 -26.87 16.62
N THR A 44 29.76 -26.47 16.10
CA THR A 44 29.84 -25.58 14.93
C THR A 44 29.22 -26.21 13.67
N ALA A 45 29.45 -27.51 13.46
CA ALA A 45 28.87 -28.22 12.33
C ALA A 45 27.34 -28.32 12.43
N TRP A 46 26.79 -28.57 13.62
CA TRP A 46 25.35 -28.66 13.83
C TRP A 46 24.66 -27.31 13.77
N GLU A 47 25.28 -26.25 14.30
CA GLU A 47 24.73 -24.90 14.20
C GLU A 47 24.64 -24.45 12.74
N ARG A 48 25.69 -24.67 11.94
CA ARG A 48 25.64 -24.34 10.51
C ARG A 48 24.48 -25.03 9.81
N ILE A 49 24.29 -26.32 10.05
CA ILE A 49 23.15 -27.09 9.51
C ILE A 49 21.83 -26.49 9.98
N TYR A 50 21.73 -26.12 11.25
CA TYR A 50 20.52 -25.54 11.82
C TYR A 50 20.17 -24.17 11.21
N ILE A 51 21.16 -23.34 10.91
CA ILE A 51 20.95 -22.04 10.25
C ILE A 51 20.56 -22.21 8.78
N GLU A 52 21.18 -23.17 8.07
CA GLU A 52 20.95 -23.37 6.63
C GLU A 52 19.66 -24.16 6.33
N GLU A 53 19.35 -25.19 7.12
CA GLU A 53 18.30 -26.18 6.84
C GLU A 53 17.27 -26.31 7.97
N GLY A 54 17.45 -25.61 9.10
CA GLY A 54 16.58 -25.73 10.28
C GLY A 54 16.80 -27.01 11.08
N ALA A 55 15.91 -27.27 12.05
CA ALA A 55 15.97 -28.46 12.91
C ALA A 55 15.85 -29.78 12.11
N GLU A 56 15.05 -29.77 11.03
CA GLU A 56 14.87 -30.91 10.12
C GLU A 56 16.20 -31.34 9.47
N GLY A 57 17.07 -30.38 9.18
CA GLY A 57 18.41 -30.63 8.66
C GLY A 57 19.27 -31.51 9.56
N LEU A 58 19.01 -31.59 10.87
CA LEU A 58 19.76 -32.42 11.82
C LEU A 58 19.30 -33.88 11.86
N TYR A 59 18.11 -34.18 11.32
CA TYR A 59 17.59 -35.54 11.11
C TYR A 59 18.21 -36.22 9.89
N ALA A 60 18.68 -35.45 8.91
CA ALA A 60 19.34 -35.99 7.72
C ALA A 60 20.66 -36.69 8.08
N GLU A 61 20.74 -38.00 7.84
CA GLU A 61 21.96 -38.78 8.01
C GLU A 61 22.95 -38.47 6.88
N ARG A 62 23.96 -37.66 7.19
CA ARG A 62 25.01 -37.24 6.23
C ARG A 62 26.24 -38.16 6.23
N ARG A 63 26.25 -39.24 7.01
CA ARG A 63 27.42 -40.12 7.10
C ARG A 63 27.49 -41.06 5.91
N GLY A 64 28.50 -40.83 5.07
CA GLY A 64 28.90 -41.73 4.00
C GLY A 64 28.03 -41.66 2.75
N ARG A 65 28.20 -40.62 1.92
CA ARG A 65 28.14 -40.77 0.45
C ARG A 65 28.69 -39.53 -0.27
N LYS A 66 29.42 -39.83 -1.35
CA LYS A 66 29.82 -39.03 -2.53
C LYS A 66 29.84 -37.51 -2.34
N SER A 67 31.03 -36.93 -2.51
CA SER A 67 31.24 -35.56 -2.94
C SER A 67 30.30 -35.24 -4.11
N THR A 68 29.12 -34.70 -3.84
CA THR A 68 28.43 -33.85 -4.80
C THR A 68 29.23 -32.56 -4.80
N GLY A 69 30.18 -32.50 -5.72
CA GLY A 69 31.09 -31.37 -5.86
C GLY A 69 30.32 -30.06 -5.92
N ARG A 70 30.98 -29.02 -5.40
CA ARG A 70 30.72 -27.59 -5.54
C ARG A 70 29.22 -27.20 -5.60
N PRO A 71 28.67 -26.53 -4.56
CA PRO A 71 27.32 -25.98 -4.67
C PRO A 71 27.20 -25.13 -5.94
N PRO A 72 26.10 -25.24 -6.71
CA PRO A 72 25.94 -24.50 -7.95
C PRO A 72 26.11 -23.02 -7.67
N LYS A 73 27.01 -22.36 -8.42
CA LYS A 73 27.25 -20.92 -8.31
C LYS A 73 25.92 -20.19 -8.43
N ILE A 74 25.72 -19.29 -7.49
CA ILE A 74 24.55 -18.44 -7.30
C ILE A 74 24.29 -17.65 -8.60
N LYS A 75 23.40 -18.16 -9.46
CA LYS A 75 22.84 -17.41 -10.59
C LYS A 75 21.58 -16.62 -10.21
N LYS A 76 21.08 -16.81 -8.98
CA LYS A 76 19.83 -16.21 -8.50
C LYS A 76 19.99 -14.74 -8.08
N GLU A 77 21.18 -14.30 -7.67
CA GLU A 77 21.36 -12.92 -7.18
C GLU A 77 21.20 -11.88 -8.29
N GLU A 78 21.75 -12.14 -9.48
CA GLU A 78 21.62 -11.24 -10.64
C GLU A 78 20.16 -11.16 -11.12
N ASP A 79 19.47 -12.31 -11.21
CA ASP A 79 18.05 -12.37 -11.55
C ASP A 79 17.18 -11.64 -10.52
N LEU A 80 17.50 -11.77 -9.22
CA LEU A 80 16.80 -11.05 -8.15
C LEU A 80 17.05 -9.54 -8.21
N ILE A 81 18.27 -9.11 -8.56
CA ILE A 81 18.57 -7.68 -8.73
C ILE A 81 17.80 -7.10 -9.92
N ALA A 82 17.75 -7.83 -11.04
CA ALA A 82 16.99 -7.41 -12.22
C ALA A 82 15.48 -7.31 -11.90
N GLU A 83 14.94 -8.28 -11.16
CA GLU A 83 13.53 -8.26 -10.76
C GLU A 83 13.21 -7.10 -9.80
N VAL A 84 14.09 -6.82 -8.82
CA VAL A 84 13.93 -5.66 -7.93
C VAL A 84 13.97 -4.34 -8.71
N GLN A 85 14.84 -4.23 -9.71
CA GLN A 85 14.90 -3.04 -10.56
C GLN A 85 13.62 -2.88 -11.39
N ARG A 86 13.13 -3.97 -12.00
CA ARG A 86 11.86 -4.00 -12.74
C ARG A 86 10.69 -3.56 -11.86
N LEU A 87 10.57 -4.15 -10.66
CA LEU A 87 9.50 -3.84 -9.72
C LEU A 87 9.58 -2.39 -9.19
N ARG A 88 10.78 -1.83 -9.05
CA ARG A 88 10.96 -0.41 -8.68
C ARG A 88 10.48 0.52 -9.80
N ALA A 89 10.76 0.19 -11.05
CA ALA A 89 10.27 0.96 -12.20
C ALA A 89 8.73 0.90 -12.29
N GLU A 90 8.16 -0.29 -12.14
CA GLU A 90 6.70 -0.50 -12.14
C GLU A 90 6.01 0.30 -11.01
N ASN A 91 6.54 0.24 -9.79
CA ASN A 91 6.03 1.03 -8.67
C ASN A 91 6.14 2.55 -8.90
N ALA A 92 7.23 3.02 -9.50
CA ALA A 92 7.39 4.44 -9.83
C ALA A 92 6.35 4.89 -10.86
N TYR A 93 6.08 4.06 -11.88
CA TYR A 93 5.05 4.30 -12.87
C TYR A 93 3.65 4.35 -12.25
N LEU A 94 3.29 3.37 -11.42
CA LEU A 94 2.00 3.33 -10.74
C LEU A 94 1.79 4.52 -9.80
N LYS A 95 2.82 4.96 -9.08
CA LYS A 95 2.75 6.16 -8.24
C LYS A 95 2.47 7.42 -9.07
N LYS A 96 3.12 7.55 -10.22
CA LYS A 96 2.89 8.68 -11.13
C LYS A 96 1.47 8.65 -11.71
N LEU A 97 0.98 7.47 -12.10
CA LEU A 97 -0.39 7.30 -12.58
C LEU A 97 -1.42 7.70 -11.52
N ASN A 98 -1.25 7.24 -10.28
CA ASN A 98 -2.14 7.57 -9.17
C ASN A 98 -2.16 9.08 -8.88
N ALA A 99 -1.01 9.75 -8.97
CA ALA A 99 -0.94 11.20 -8.81
C ALA A 99 -1.76 11.94 -9.89
N LEU A 100 -1.65 11.53 -11.16
CA LEU A 100 -2.41 12.11 -12.26
C LEU A 100 -3.92 11.87 -12.10
N VAL A 101 -4.32 10.67 -11.69
CA VAL A 101 -5.74 10.35 -11.44
C VAL A 101 -6.28 11.18 -10.28
N ALA A 102 -5.52 11.31 -9.19
CA ALA A 102 -5.91 12.14 -8.05
C ALA A 102 -6.08 13.61 -8.46
N GLU A 103 -5.16 14.16 -9.25
CA GLU A 103 -5.26 15.52 -9.77
C GLU A 103 -6.53 15.71 -10.62
N ARG A 104 -6.81 14.78 -11.55
CA ARG A 104 -8.03 14.83 -12.37
C ARG A 104 -9.28 14.84 -11.50
N VAL A 105 -9.38 13.96 -10.50
CA VAL A 105 -10.53 13.90 -9.60
C VAL A 105 -10.73 15.22 -8.84
N GLN A 106 -9.64 15.89 -8.43
CA GLN A 106 -9.74 17.20 -7.79
C GLN A 106 -10.21 18.29 -8.76
N GLN A 107 -9.73 18.27 -10.00
CA GLN A 107 -10.19 19.19 -11.04
C GLN A 107 -11.69 18.99 -11.34
N GLU A 108 -12.15 17.74 -11.48
CA GLU A 108 -13.57 17.44 -11.70
C GLU A 108 -14.47 17.91 -10.55
N LYS A 109 -14.00 17.81 -9.29
CA LYS A 109 -14.72 18.33 -8.14
C LYS A 109 -14.85 19.86 -8.18
N LYS A 110 -13.76 20.56 -8.52
CA LYS A 110 -13.77 22.02 -8.69
C LYS A 110 -14.67 22.44 -9.85
N GLN A 111 -14.65 21.70 -10.95
CA GLN A 111 -15.52 22.00 -12.08
C GLN A 111 -16.99 21.84 -11.68
N LYS A 112 -17.35 20.74 -11.00
CA LYS A 112 -18.71 20.51 -10.50
C LYS A 112 -19.18 21.60 -9.53
N SER A 113 -18.32 22.10 -8.65
CA SER A 113 -18.70 23.21 -7.77
C SER A 113 -18.93 24.51 -8.54
N LEU A 114 -18.07 24.83 -9.51
CA LEU A 114 -18.24 26.00 -10.37
C LEU A 114 -19.52 25.89 -11.21
N ASP A 115 -19.80 24.72 -11.76
CA ASP A 115 -21.01 24.47 -12.54
C ASP A 115 -22.27 24.63 -11.67
N ALA A 116 -22.23 24.18 -10.41
CA ALA A 116 -23.33 24.36 -9.46
C ALA A 116 -23.53 25.84 -9.08
N GLU A 117 -22.45 26.57 -8.84
CA GLU A 117 -22.49 28.03 -8.59
C GLU A 117 -23.06 28.78 -9.79
N GLN A 118 -22.63 28.44 -11.01
CA GLN A 118 -23.17 29.03 -12.24
C GLN A 118 -24.65 28.73 -12.42
N TYR A 119 -25.10 27.51 -12.09
CA TYR A 119 -26.52 27.15 -12.16
C TYR A 119 -27.36 27.98 -11.19
N ALA A 120 -26.91 28.15 -9.95
CA ALA A 120 -27.58 28.98 -8.96
C ALA A 120 -27.66 30.46 -9.39
N LEU A 121 -26.56 31.01 -9.91
CA LEU A 121 -26.55 32.38 -10.45
C LEU A 121 -27.51 32.54 -11.64
N LYS A 122 -27.58 31.53 -12.51
CA LYS A 122 -28.50 31.53 -13.65
C LYS A 122 -29.96 31.47 -13.21
N GLU A 123 -30.29 30.68 -12.18
CA GLU A 123 -31.65 30.66 -11.61
C GLU A 123 -32.03 32.01 -10.97
N ILE A 124 -31.11 32.63 -10.23
CA ILE A 124 -31.32 33.97 -9.65
C ILE A 124 -31.55 35.01 -10.76
N LEU A 125 -30.76 34.98 -11.84
CA LEU A 125 -30.94 35.88 -12.98
C LEU A 125 -32.31 35.71 -13.64
N ILE A 126 -32.73 34.47 -13.88
CA ILE A 126 -34.06 34.16 -14.43
C ILE A 126 -35.16 34.72 -13.52
N PHE A 127 -35.02 34.57 -12.20
CA PHE A 127 -35.99 35.11 -11.25
C PHE A 127 -36.03 36.64 -11.27
N MET A 128 -34.88 37.30 -11.31
CA MET A 128 -34.80 38.78 -11.37
C MET A 128 -35.41 39.32 -12.67
N GLU A 129 -35.13 38.70 -13.82
CA GLU A 129 -35.73 39.08 -15.11
C GLU A 129 -37.26 38.92 -15.08
N LYS A 130 -37.76 37.85 -14.47
CA LYS A 130 -39.20 37.63 -14.32
C LYS A 130 -39.86 38.65 -13.40
N ALA A 131 -39.25 38.95 -12.25
CA ALA A 131 -39.75 39.96 -11.31
C ALA A 131 -39.79 41.37 -11.93
N ASP A 132 -38.81 41.72 -12.77
CA ASP A 132 -38.81 42.97 -13.51
C ASP A 132 -39.85 43.01 -14.63
N SER A 133 -40.10 41.88 -15.30
CA SER A 133 -41.19 41.76 -16.27
C SER A 133 -42.55 41.95 -15.60
N ASP A 134 -42.79 41.29 -14.47
CA ASP A 134 -44.04 41.40 -13.70
C ASP A 134 -44.27 42.82 -13.16
N ARG A 135 -43.22 43.48 -12.66
CA ARG A 135 -43.29 44.90 -12.26
C ARG A 135 -43.63 45.82 -13.42
N ARG A 136 -43.03 45.63 -14.60
CA ARG A 136 -43.34 46.42 -15.80
C ARG A 136 -44.80 46.27 -16.23
N VAL A 137 -45.33 45.04 -16.20
CA VAL A 137 -46.74 44.76 -16.50
C VAL A 137 -47.66 45.45 -15.50
N SER A 138 -47.35 45.38 -14.20
CA SER A 138 -48.12 46.05 -13.14
C SER A 138 -48.14 47.58 -13.32
N LEU A 139 -46.99 48.20 -13.59
CA LEU A 139 -46.88 49.64 -13.82
C LEU A 139 -47.68 50.07 -15.07
N ALA A 140 -47.61 49.28 -16.14
CA ALA A 140 -48.37 49.53 -17.36
C ALA A 140 -49.88 49.49 -17.10
N SER A 141 -50.36 48.53 -16.29
CA SER A 141 -51.77 48.45 -15.87
C SER A 141 -52.19 49.69 -15.09
N ALA A 142 -51.42 50.11 -14.08
CA ALA A 142 -51.75 51.27 -13.26
C ALA A 142 -51.80 52.57 -14.09
N ILE A 143 -50.88 52.73 -15.06
CA ILE A 143 -50.88 53.87 -15.99
C ILE A 143 -52.15 53.87 -16.85
N MET A 144 -52.55 52.69 -17.34
CA MET A 144 -53.78 52.53 -18.14
C MET A 144 -55.03 52.87 -17.32
N ASP A 145 -55.11 52.43 -16.06
CA ASP A 145 -56.22 52.75 -15.15
C ASP A 145 -56.28 54.25 -14.84
N CYS A 146 -55.14 54.90 -14.60
CA CYS A 146 -55.06 56.35 -14.41
C CYS A 146 -55.54 57.13 -15.64
N ARG A 147 -55.19 56.69 -16.84
CA ARG A 147 -55.69 57.29 -18.09
C ARG A 147 -57.21 57.14 -18.21
N LYS A 148 -57.74 55.97 -17.90
CA LYS A 148 -59.19 55.69 -17.95
C LYS A 148 -59.97 56.54 -16.95
N ALA A 149 -59.48 56.68 -15.72
CA ALA A 149 -60.07 57.54 -14.69
C ALA A 149 -60.04 59.03 -15.09
N ARG A 150 -58.96 59.50 -15.70
CA ARG A 150 -58.84 60.89 -16.19
C ARG A 150 -59.84 61.19 -17.31
N ILE A 151 -60.04 60.25 -18.23
CA ILE A 151 -61.05 60.38 -19.30
C ILE A 151 -62.46 60.45 -18.69
N HIS A 152 -62.77 59.61 -17.71
CA HIS A 152 -64.07 59.63 -17.02
C HIS A 152 -64.33 60.96 -16.28
N LEU A 153 -63.35 61.47 -15.53
CA LEU A 153 -63.44 62.78 -14.86
C LEU A 153 -63.68 63.93 -15.86
N SER A 154 -63.05 63.89 -17.03
CA SER A 154 -63.25 64.90 -18.08
C SER A 154 -64.64 64.82 -18.74
N PHE A 155 -65.27 63.65 -18.71
CA PHE A 155 -66.64 63.45 -19.20
C PHE A 155 -67.68 63.93 -18.17
N CYS A 156 -67.47 63.63 -16.88
CA CYS A 156 -68.33 64.11 -15.80
C CYS A 156 -68.29 65.64 -15.60
N ALA A 157 -67.18 66.31 -15.91
CA ALA A 157 -67.06 67.77 -15.77
C ALA A 157 -67.73 68.57 -16.91
N LYS A 158 -68.27 67.90 -17.94
CA LYS A 158 -68.91 68.51 -19.12
C LYS A 158 -70.44 68.32 -19.16
N ASN A 159 -71.00 67.55 -18.23
CA ASN A 159 -72.44 67.40 -17.99
C ASN A 159 -72.77 68.05 -16.64
#